data_AF-A0A7X8RCQ3-F1
#
_entry.id   AF-A0A7X8RCQ3-F1
#
_cell.length_a   1.000
_cell.length_b   1.000
_cell.length_c   1.000
_cell.angle_alpha   90.00
_cell.angle_beta   90.00
_cell.angle_gamma   90.00
#
_symmetry.space_group_name_H-M   'P 1'
#
loop_
_entity.id
_entity.type
_entity.pdbx_description
1 polymer ?
#
loop_
_entity_poly.entity_id
_entity_poly.type
_entity_poly.pdbx_seq_one_letter_code
_entity_poly.pdbx_strand_id
1 'polypeptide(L)'
;MLEKLQSLEDKYQELNEQLSQPEIIADQARYQKYAKAHSDLTDIVTAYREYKSVLQQLADTREMLEQDQDEEFRQMLTEELTNLQEQQTSLEHQLRVALLPRDPDDDKSVIMEIRAGTGGEEAALFAGDLFRMYSRYAEEKGWKTDIMDVHYTDIGGIKEIIFVVDGPGVYSQLKYESGVHRVQR
;
A
#
# COMPACT_ATOMS: atom_id res chain seq x y z
N MET A 1 7.93 0.41 -19.87
CA MET A 1 6.87 0.49 -18.83
C MET A 1 5.66 -0.31 -19.26
N LEU A 2 5.04 0.03 -20.39
CA LEU A 2 3.88 -0.69 -20.95
C LEU A 2 4.10 -2.19 -21.11
N GLU A 3 5.23 -2.64 -21.66
CA GLU A 3 5.53 -4.09 -21.78
C GLU A 3 5.58 -4.80 -20.42
N LYS A 4 6.11 -4.15 -19.39
CA LYS A 4 6.12 -4.70 -18.02
C LYS A 4 4.70 -4.79 -17.47
N LEU A 5 3.90 -3.75 -17.63
CA LEU A 5 2.50 -3.74 -17.17
C LEU A 5 1.65 -4.79 -17.90
N GLN A 6 1.87 -4.96 -19.21
CA GLN A 6 1.25 -6.03 -19.98
C GLN A 6 1.63 -7.40 -19.44
N SER A 7 2.93 -7.66 -19.18
CA SER A 7 3.36 -8.93 -18.61
C SER A 7 2.77 -9.22 -17.21
N LEU A 8 2.51 -8.17 -16.42
CA LEU A 8 1.86 -8.31 -15.11
C LEU A 8 0.36 -8.59 -15.26
N GLU A 9 -0.31 -7.97 -16.23
CA GLU A 9 -1.70 -8.27 -16.58
C GLU A 9 -1.85 -9.71 -17.11
N ASP A 10 -0.96 -10.17 -17.99
CA ASP A 10 -0.97 -11.54 -18.51
C ASP A 10 -0.80 -12.55 -17.38
N LYS A 11 0.14 -12.29 -16.45
CA LYS A 11 0.34 -13.11 -15.26
C LYS A 11 -0.87 -13.09 -14.31
N TYR A 12 -1.54 -11.95 -14.17
CA TYR A 12 -2.77 -11.84 -13.39
C TYR A 12 -3.88 -12.72 -13.98
N GLN A 13 -4.04 -12.71 -15.30
CA GLN A 13 -4.99 -13.57 -15.99
C GLN A 13 -4.64 -15.06 -15.82
N GLU A 14 -3.38 -15.43 -15.96
CA GLU A 14 -2.90 -16.80 -15.73
C GLU A 14 -3.21 -17.26 -14.29
N LEU A 15 -2.96 -16.43 -13.28
CA LEU A 15 -3.28 -16.74 -11.89
C LEU A 15 -4.79 -16.90 -11.67
N ASN A 16 -5.61 -16.08 -12.31
CA ASN A 16 -7.06 -16.18 -12.23
C ASN A 16 -7.57 -17.48 -12.86
N GLU A 17 -7.01 -17.89 -13.99
CA GLU A 17 -7.28 -19.20 -14.60
C GLU A 17 -6.86 -20.35 -13.67
N GLN A 18 -5.66 -20.30 -13.10
CA GLN A 18 -5.17 -21.31 -12.16
C GLN A 18 -6.06 -21.42 -10.91
N LEU A 19 -6.50 -20.30 -10.35
CA LEU A 19 -7.40 -20.27 -9.18
C LEU A 19 -8.79 -20.87 -9.47
N SER A 20 -9.20 -20.92 -10.74
CA SER A 20 -10.44 -21.58 -11.15
C SER A 20 -10.33 -23.10 -11.32
N GLN A 21 -9.10 -23.65 -11.30
CA GLN A 21 -8.86 -25.08 -11.52
C GLN A 21 -9.18 -25.90 -10.25
N PRO A 22 -9.99 -26.98 -10.35
CA PRO A 22 -10.34 -27.83 -9.20
C PRO A 22 -9.12 -28.40 -8.46
N GLU A 23 -8.04 -28.71 -9.19
CA GLU A 23 -6.80 -29.25 -8.64
C GLU A 23 -6.09 -28.26 -7.71
N ILE A 24 -6.15 -26.96 -8.03
CA ILE A 24 -5.60 -25.90 -7.19
C ILE A 24 -6.51 -25.63 -6.00
N ILE A 25 -7.82 -25.60 -6.20
CA ILE A 25 -8.80 -25.41 -5.13
C ILE A 25 -8.68 -26.52 -4.07
N ALA A 26 -8.38 -27.75 -4.49
CA ALA A 26 -8.18 -28.88 -3.60
C ALA A 26 -6.87 -28.80 -2.78
N ASP A 27 -5.85 -28.06 -3.25
CA ASP A 27 -4.58 -27.83 -2.54
C ASP A 27 -4.57 -26.46 -1.86
N GLN A 28 -4.94 -26.44 -0.58
CA GLN A 28 -5.07 -25.21 0.21
C GLN A 28 -3.79 -24.36 0.23
N ALA A 29 -2.61 -24.98 0.25
CA ALA A 29 -1.34 -24.26 0.29
C ALA A 29 -1.03 -23.57 -1.05
N ARG A 30 -1.27 -24.27 -2.17
CA ARG A 30 -1.13 -23.67 -3.51
C ARG A 30 -2.17 -22.59 -3.75
N TYR A 31 -3.42 -22.84 -3.35
CA TYR A 31 -4.49 -21.86 -3.47
C TYR A 31 -4.15 -20.56 -2.73
N GLN A 32 -3.73 -20.63 -1.46
CA GLN A 32 -3.33 -19.44 -0.70
C GLN A 32 -2.19 -18.67 -1.36
N LYS A 33 -1.18 -19.39 -1.89
CA LYS A 33 -0.06 -18.77 -2.58
C LYS A 33 -0.50 -18.01 -3.84
N TYR A 34 -1.34 -18.63 -4.67
CA TYR A 34 -1.84 -17.99 -5.89
C TYR A 34 -2.84 -16.88 -5.60
N ALA A 35 -3.70 -17.03 -4.60
CA ALA A 35 -4.62 -16.00 -4.16
C ALA A 35 -3.88 -14.76 -3.65
N LYS A 36 -2.80 -14.94 -2.88
CA LYS A 36 -1.94 -13.83 -2.45
C LYS A 36 -1.29 -13.14 -3.66
N ALA A 37 -0.64 -13.91 -4.54
CA ALA A 37 0.00 -13.35 -5.73
C ALA A 37 -0.97 -12.63 -6.67
N HIS A 38 -2.22 -13.13 -6.79
CA HIS A 38 -3.28 -12.47 -7.53
C HIS A 38 -3.68 -11.16 -6.86
N SER A 39 -3.92 -11.18 -5.55
CA SER A 39 -4.25 -9.99 -4.76
C SER A 39 -3.18 -8.90 -4.87
N ASP A 40 -1.90 -9.26 -4.85
CA ASP A 40 -0.77 -8.34 -4.95
C ASP A 40 -0.72 -7.63 -6.32
N LEU A 41 -1.28 -8.24 -7.36
CA LEU A 41 -1.32 -7.68 -8.71
C LEU A 41 -2.61 -6.92 -9.02
N THR A 42 -3.70 -7.13 -8.26
CA THR A 42 -5.02 -6.54 -8.52
C THR A 42 -4.96 -5.02 -8.68
N ASP A 43 -4.30 -4.32 -7.77
CA ASP A 43 -4.25 -2.85 -7.77
C ASP A 43 -3.49 -2.33 -9.01
N ILE A 44 -2.35 -2.96 -9.34
CA ILE A 44 -1.53 -2.60 -10.50
C ILE A 44 -2.30 -2.84 -11.79
N VAL A 45 -2.96 -3.99 -11.92
CA VAL A 45 -3.71 -4.35 -13.13
C VAL A 45 -4.95 -3.48 -13.29
N THR A 46 -5.63 -3.13 -12.20
CA THR A 46 -6.79 -2.23 -12.23
C THR A 46 -6.38 -0.84 -12.72
N ALA A 47 -5.33 -0.25 -12.14
CA ALA A 47 -4.80 1.03 -12.58
C ALA A 47 -4.30 0.98 -14.04
N TYR A 48 -3.72 -0.15 -14.46
CA TYR A 48 -3.25 -0.31 -15.85
C TYR A 48 -4.39 -0.38 -16.85
N ARG A 49 -5.49 -1.07 -16.52
CA ARG A 49 -6.70 -1.12 -17.37
C ARG A 49 -7.36 0.24 -17.50
N GLU A 50 -7.44 0.99 -16.41
CA GLU A 50 -7.91 2.37 -16.43
C GLU A 50 -7.02 3.24 -17.33
N TYR A 51 -5.70 3.12 -17.18
CA TYR A 51 -4.74 3.82 -18.05
C TYR A 51 -4.92 3.48 -19.53
N LYS A 52 -5.12 2.19 -19.87
CA LYS A 52 -5.45 1.77 -21.25
C LYS A 52 -6.73 2.42 -21.76
N SER A 53 -7.77 2.48 -20.93
CA SER A 53 -9.05 3.12 -21.28
C SER A 53 -8.86 4.61 -21.56
N VAL A 54 -8.11 5.32 -20.72
CA VAL A 54 -7.80 6.74 -20.93
C VAL A 54 -6.99 6.96 -22.20
N LEU A 55 -6.01 6.09 -22.50
CA LEU A 55 -5.27 6.17 -23.77
C LEU A 55 -6.17 5.96 -24.99
N GLN A 56 -7.13 5.04 -24.92
CA GLN A 56 -8.09 4.82 -25.99
C GLN A 56 -9.00 6.04 -26.16
N GLN A 57 -9.56 6.56 -25.06
CA GLN A 57 -10.40 7.77 -25.09
C GLN A 57 -9.63 8.96 -25.67
N LEU A 58 -8.36 9.16 -25.28
CA LEU A 58 -7.51 10.19 -25.88
C LEU A 58 -7.33 10.04 -27.39
N ALA A 59 -7.20 8.80 -27.88
CA ALA A 59 -7.10 8.54 -29.32
C ALA A 59 -8.44 8.86 -30.02
N ASP A 60 -9.54 8.37 -29.47
CA ASP A 60 -10.88 8.57 -30.01
C ASP A 60 -11.27 10.06 -30.03
N THR A 61 -11.04 10.79 -28.93
CA THR A 61 -11.31 12.24 -28.84
C THR A 61 -10.44 13.05 -29.81
N ARG A 62 -9.18 12.65 -30.04
CA ARG A 62 -8.33 13.28 -31.07
C ARG A 62 -8.86 13.04 -32.47
N GLU A 63 -9.30 11.82 -32.78
CA GLU A 63 -9.91 11.49 -34.07
C GLU A 63 -11.20 12.28 -34.30
N MET A 64 -12.04 12.45 -33.26
CA MET A 64 -13.26 13.26 -33.33
C MET A 64 -12.98 14.75 -33.61
N LEU A 65 -11.87 15.30 -33.11
CA LEU A 65 -11.46 16.68 -33.38
C LEU A 65 -11.00 16.92 -34.83
N GLU A 66 -10.48 15.88 -35.49
CA GLU A 66 -10.08 15.94 -36.90
C GLU A 66 -11.29 15.95 -37.86
N GLN A 67 -12.48 15.58 -37.38
CA GLN A 67 -13.71 15.64 -38.14
C GLN A 67 -14.25 17.07 -38.24
N ASP A 68 -15.11 17.31 -39.23
CA ASP A 68 -15.76 18.61 -39.39
C ASP A 68 -16.85 18.76 -38.32
N GLN A 69 -16.56 19.58 -37.31
CA GLN A 69 -17.36 19.81 -36.12
C GLN A 69 -17.62 21.32 -35.98
N ASP A 70 -18.75 21.70 -35.39
CA ASP A 70 -18.98 23.09 -35.04
C ASP A 70 -18.04 23.57 -33.91
N GLU A 71 -17.95 24.89 -33.75
CA GLU A 71 -17.00 25.51 -32.82
C GLU A 71 -17.29 25.16 -31.35
N GLU A 72 -18.57 24.98 -31.00
CA GLU A 72 -18.99 24.62 -29.64
C GLU A 72 -18.56 23.20 -29.28
N PHE A 73 -18.74 22.26 -30.21
CA PHE A 73 -18.31 20.87 -30.03
C PHE A 73 -16.80 20.72 -29.99
N ARG A 74 -16.06 21.50 -30.81
CA ARG A 74 -14.59 21.53 -30.74
C ARG A 74 -14.07 22.02 -29.39
N GLN A 75 -14.71 23.02 -28.80
CA GLN A 75 -14.34 23.50 -27.46
C GLN A 75 -14.56 22.42 -26.39
N MET A 76 -15.72 21.75 -26.43
CA MET A 76 -16.02 20.63 -25.54
C MET A 76 -14.98 19.51 -25.63
N LEU A 77 -14.62 19.07 -26.85
CA LEU A 77 -13.60 18.03 -27.05
C LEU A 77 -12.21 18.46 -26.58
N THR A 78 -11.88 19.76 -26.69
CA THR A 78 -10.58 20.29 -26.22
C THR A 78 -10.49 20.28 -24.70
N GLU A 79 -11.58 20.62 -24.00
CA GLU A 79 -11.68 20.50 -22.54
C GLU A 79 -11.57 19.03 -22.10
N GLU A 80 -12.26 18.12 -22.80
CA GLU A 80 -12.17 16.68 -22.55
C GLU A 80 -10.76 16.14 -22.74
N LEU A 81 -10.06 16.52 -23.82
CA LEU A 81 -8.65 16.17 -24.02
C LEU A 81 -7.76 16.64 -22.86
N THR A 82 -8.01 17.84 -22.34
CA THR A 82 -7.22 18.38 -21.23
C THR A 82 -7.42 17.52 -19.97
N ASN A 83 -8.67 17.20 -19.64
CA ASN A 83 -8.99 16.33 -18.51
C ASN A 83 -8.38 14.93 -18.65
N LEU A 84 -8.48 14.33 -19.84
CA LEU A 84 -7.92 13.00 -20.12
C LEU A 84 -6.38 12.99 -20.04
N GLN A 85 -5.71 14.08 -20.45
CA GLN A 85 -4.25 14.21 -20.33
C GLN A 85 -3.80 14.33 -18.86
N GLU A 86 -4.56 15.04 -18.03
CA GLU A 86 -4.30 15.10 -16.58
C GLU A 86 -4.48 13.73 -15.93
N GLN A 87 -5.56 13.01 -16.27
CA GLN A 87 -5.80 11.65 -15.81
C GLN A 87 -4.69 10.69 -16.26
N GLN A 88 -4.29 10.75 -17.53
CA GLN A 88 -3.18 9.97 -18.07
C GLN A 88 -1.91 10.19 -17.24
N THR A 89 -1.57 11.45 -16.95
CA THR A 89 -0.36 11.81 -16.21
C THR A 89 -0.40 11.29 -14.77
N SER A 90 -1.56 11.43 -14.11
CA SER A 90 -1.78 10.92 -12.75
C SER A 90 -1.63 9.40 -12.69
N LEU A 91 -2.32 8.67 -13.57
CA LEU A 91 -2.27 7.21 -13.65
C LEU A 91 -0.87 6.72 -14.01
N GLU A 92 -0.17 7.39 -14.92
CA GLU A 92 1.21 7.04 -15.26
C GLU A 92 2.15 7.19 -14.05
N HIS A 93 1.98 8.23 -13.24
CA HIS A 93 2.75 8.38 -12.01
C HIS A 93 2.44 7.27 -11.00
N GLN A 94 1.16 6.97 -10.77
CA GLN A 94 0.74 5.88 -9.87
C GLN A 94 1.32 4.53 -10.30
N LEU A 95 1.24 4.20 -11.60
CA LEU A 95 1.80 2.98 -12.17
C LEU A 95 3.31 2.92 -12.03
N ARG A 96 4.03 4.02 -12.23
CA ARG A 96 5.49 4.08 -12.01
C ARG A 96 5.87 3.79 -10.57
N VAL A 97 5.13 4.34 -9.60
CA VAL A 97 5.35 4.08 -8.17
C VAL A 97 5.04 2.62 -7.85
N ALA A 98 3.95 2.07 -8.39
CA ALA A 98 3.55 0.68 -8.15
C ALA A 98 4.51 -0.35 -8.76
N LEU A 99 5.25 0.04 -9.81
CA LEU A 99 6.30 -0.79 -10.43
C LEU A 99 7.64 -0.77 -9.67
N LEU A 100 7.77 0.04 -8.62
CA LEU A 100 8.95 -0.01 -7.77
C LEU A 100 9.01 -1.38 -7.07
N PRO A 101 10.21 -1.99 -6.97
CA PRO A 101 10.35 -3.27 -6.29
C PRO A 101 9.89 -3.10 -4.84
N ARG A 102 8.84 -3.85 -4.47
CA ARG A 102 8.43 -4.00 -3.07
C ARG A 102 9.49 -4.74 -2.28
N ASP A 103 9.66 -4.36 -1.02
CA ASP A 103 10.47 -5.13 -0.10
C ASP A 103 9.72 -6.45 0.20
N PRO A 104 10.35 -7.63 0.08
CA PRO A 104 9.71 -8.90 0.44
C PRO A 104 9.21 -8.93 1.88
N ASP A 105 9.72 -8.06 2.75
CA ASP A 105 9.33 -7.94 4.14
C ASP A 105 8.19 -6.94 4.39
N ASP A 106 7.77 -6.14 3.39
CA ASP A 106 6.78 -5.06 3.56
C ASP A 106 5.44 -5.56 4.15
N ASP A 107 5.03 -6.79 3.85
CA ASP A 107 3.80 -7.42 4.35
C ASP A 107 3.94 -8.13 5.70
N LYS A 108 5.15 -8.18 6.27
CA LYS A 108 5.38 -8.90 7.52
C LYS A 108 4.84 -8.11 8.71
N SER A 109 4.37 -8.85 9.69
CA SER A 109 4.12 -8.34 11.03
C SER A 109 5.41 -7.86 11.69
N VAL A 110 5.28 -6.93 12.63
CA VAL A 110 6.43 -6.33 13.30
C VAL A 110 6.36 -6.60 14.80
N ILE A 111 7.50 -6.93 15.38
CA ILE A 111 7.69 -6.89 16.83
C ILE A 111 8.27 -5.51 17.15
N MET A 112 7.50 -4.72 17.88
CA MET A 112 7.88 -3.40 18.36
C MET A 112 8.43 -3.53 19.79
N GLU A 113 9.61 -2.98 20.01
CA GLU A 113 10.26 -2.93 21.32
C GLU A 113 10.53 -1.47 21.69
N ILE A 114 9.90 -1.02 22.77
CA ILE A 114 10.09 0.33 23.31
C ILE A 114 10.78 0.21 24.66
N ARG A 115 11.97 0.80 24.78
CA ARG A 115 12.79 0.79 26.00
C ARG A 115 13.03 2.21 26.51
N ALA A 116 12.88 2.40 27.81
CA ALA A 116 13.27 3.64 28.47
C ALA A 116 14.79 3.82 28.39
N GLY A 117 15.21 4.90 27.73
CA GLY A 117 16.62 5.27 27.59
C GLY A 117 17.14 6.12 28.76
N THR A 118 17.94 7.13 28.43
CA THR A 118 18.42 8.12 29.40
C THR A 118 17.30 9.04 29.85
N GLY A 119 17.24 9.38 31.14
CA GLY A 119 16.18 10.24 31.70
C GLY A 119 15.38 9.60 32.84
N GLY A 120 15.71 8.36 33.23
CA GLY A 120 15.12 7.70 34.39
C GLY A 120 13.60 7.61 34.28
N GLU A 121 12.90 8.22 35.24
CA GLU A 121 11.44 8.19 35.33
C GLU A 121 10.75 8.87 34.13
N GLU A 122 11.29 9.98 33.63
CA GLU A 122 10.70 10.69 32.47
C GLU A 122 10.79 9.85 31.20
N ALA A 123 11.89 9.11 31.03
CA ALA A 123 12.04 8.18 29.91
C ALA A 123 11.02 7.03 30.00
N ALA A 124 10.69 6.57 31.21
CA ALA A 124 9.69 5.52 31.41
C ALA A 124 8.26 6.00 31.16
N LEU A 125 7.94 7.26 31.49
CA LEU A 125 6.67 7.87 31.13
C LEU A 125 6.57 8.07 29.60
N PHE A 126 7.63 8.56 28.98
CA PHE A 126 7.67 8.75 27.53
C PHE A 126 7.56 7.44 26.75
N ALA A 127 8.15 6.34 27.24
CA ALA A 127 7.94 5.01 26.67
C ALA A 127 6.45 4.59 26.67
N GLY A 128 5.72 4.94 27.73
CA GLY A 128 4.27 4.76 27.80
C GLY A 128 3.50 5.60 26.78
N ASP A 129 3.91 6.85 26.59
CA ASP A 129 3.32 7.72 25.57
C ASP A 129 3.55 7.19 24.15
N LEU A 130 4.75 6.71 23.85
CA LEU A 130 5.06 6.07 22.56
C LEU A 130 4.22 4.82 22.34
N PHE A 131 4.11 3.95 23.35
CA PHE A 131 3.26 2.76 23.25
C PHE A 131 1.80 3.14 22.96
N ARG A 132 1.26 4.13 23.66
CA ARG A 132 -0.09 4.64 23.43
C ARG A 132 -0.25 5.24 22.04
N MET A 133 0.75 5.98 21.55
CA MET A 133 0.76 6.55 20.21
C MET A 133 0.70 5.46 19.15
N TYR A 134 1.59 4.47 19.20
CA TYR A 134 1.63 3.39 18.21
C TYR A 134 0.41 2.47 18.31
N SER A 135 -0.12 2.21 19.51
CA SER A 135 -1.35 1.43 19.68
C SER A 135 -2.53 2.09 18.96
N ARG A 136 -2.68 3.42 19.09
CA ARG A 136 -3.72 4.18 18.39
C ARG A 136 -3.49 4.23 16.89
N TYR A 137 -2.25 4.43 16.45
CA TYR A 137 -1.91 4.41 15.03
C TYR A 137 -2.25 3.05 14.39
N ALA A 138 -1.96 1.94 15.10
CA ALA A 138 -2.34 0.60 14.66
C ALA A 138 -3.86 0.44 14.56
N GLU A 139 -4.64 0.89 15.56
CA GLU A 139 -6.11 0.88 15.53
C GLU A 139 -6.68 1.65 14.33
N GLU A 140 -6.16 2.85 14.03
CA GLU A 140 -6.59 3.66 12.89
C GLU A 140 -6.31 2.99 11.54
N LYS A 141 -5.24 2.20 11.46
CA LYS A 141 -4.88 1.40 10.28
C LYS A 141 -5.63 0.06 10.21
N GLY A 142 -6.44 -0.27 11.22
CA GLY A 142 -7.11 -1.57 11.32
C GLY A 142 -6.16 -2.73 11.60
N TRP A 143 -4.97 -2.45 12.14
CA TRP A 143 -4.01 -3.46 12.55
C TRP A 143 -4.33 -3.97 13.96
N LYS A 144 -3.92 -5.21 14.24
CA LYS A 144 -4.07 -5.85 15.54
C LYS A 144 -2.78 -5.69 16.33
N THR A 145 -2.91 -5.33 17.61
CA THR A 145 -1.79 -5.19 18.53
C THR A 145 -1.90 -6.20 19.65
N ASP A 146 -0.88 -7.05 19.86
CA ASP A 146 -0.84 -8.05 20.93
C ASP A 146 0.42 -7.83 21.79
N ILE A 147 0.24 -7.52 23.08
CA ILE A 147 1.36 -7.32 24.01
C ILE A 147 1.98 -8.69 24.35
N MET A 148 3.30 -8.80 24.17
CA MET A 148 4.05 -10.00 24.52
C MET A 148 4.61 -9.92 25.94
N ASP A 149 5.23 -8.79 26.28
CA ASP A 149 5.85 -8.58 27.58
C ASP A 149 5.86 -7.09 27.94
N VAL A 150 5.79 -6.79 29.23
CA VAL A 150 5.81 -5.42 29.75
C VAL A 150 6.45 -5.37 31.13
N HIS A 151 7.42 -4.48 31.26
CA HIS A 151 8.11 -4.19 32.51
C HIS A 151 7.82 -2.77 32.96
N TYR A 152 7.13 -2.66 34.09
CA TYR A 152 6.82 -1.37 34.72
C TYR A 152 7.93 -0.93 35.68
N THR A 153 8.03 0.38 35.91
CA THR A 153 8.79 0.97 37.01
C THR A 153 7.92 1.04 38.28
N ASP A 154 8.54 1.25 39.44
CA ASP A 154 7.87 1.28 40.75
C ASP A 154 6.78 2.37 40.87
N ILE A 155 6.85 3.39 40.02
CA ILE A 155 5.89 4.52 39.97
C ILE A 155 4.94 4.47 38.76
N GLY A 156 4.89 3.33 38.04
CA GLY A 156 3.92 3.10 36.97
C GLY A 156 4.33 3.58 35.57
N GLY A 157 5.59 3.95 35.35
CA GLY A 157 6.15 4.14 34.01
C GLY A 157 6.48 2.81 33.32
N ILE A 158 6.73 2.82 32.01
CA ILE A 158 7.14 1.64 31.26
C ILE A 158 8.66 1.64 31.09
N LYS A 159 9.36 0.68 31.68
CA LYS A 159 10.79 0.49 31.46
C LYS A 159 11.06 -0.17 30.12
N GLU A 160 10.26 -1.17 29.78
CA GLU A 160 10.34 -1.94 28.54
C GLU A 160 8.96 -2.49 28.19
N ILE A 161 8.59 -2.46 26.91
CA ILE A 161 7.40 -3.12 26.40
C ILE A 161 7.69 -3.72 25.03
N ILE A 162 7.26 -4.96 24.85
CA ILE A 162 7.40 -5.73 23.61
C ILE A 162 6.00 -6.12 23.16
N PHE A 163 5.64 -5.77 21.94
CA PHE A 163 4.32 -6.08 21.38
C PHE A 163 4.41 -6.40 19.89
N VAL A 164 3.52 -7.27 19.43
CA VAL A 164 3.35 -7.60 18.01
C VAL A 164 2.32 -6.65 17.42
N VAL A 165 2.60 -6.15 16.22
CA VAL A 165 1.65 -5.46 15.36
C VAL A 165 1.44 -6.32 14.11
N ASP A 166 0.24 -6.85 13.97
CA ASP A 166 -0.19 -7.73 12.88
C ASP A 166 -1.16 -7.00 11.96
N GLY A 167 -0.88 -7.05 10.66
CA GLY A 167 -1.73 -6.42 9.65
C GLY A 167 -1.05 -6.29 8.29
N PRO A 168 -1.83 -5.95 7.24
CA PRO A 168 -1.28 -5.72 5.92
C PRO A 168 -0.36 -4.49 5.91
N GLY A 169 0.86 -4.66 5.39
CA GLY A 169 1.80 -3.55 5.19
C GLY A 169 2.45 -2.97 6.45
N VAL A 170 2.36 -3.63 7.61
CA VAL A 170 2.86 -3.08 8.89
C VAL A 170 4.34 -2.74 8.81
N TYR A 171 5.18 -3.67 8.36
CA TYR A 171 6.63 -3.43 8.26
C TYR A 171 6.97 -2.28 7.32
N SER A 172 6.28 -2.16 6.17
CA SER A 172 6.51 -1.07 5.22
C SER A 172 6.38 0.33 5.84
N GLN A 173 5.49 0.48 6.82
CA GLN A 173 5.19 1.75 7.49
C GLN A 173 6.07 1.96 8.72
N LEU A 174 6.26 0.92 9.54
CA LEU A 174 6.96 1.03 10.83
C LEU A 174 8.49 0.82 10.73
N LYS A 175 9.03 0.37 9.59
CA LYS A 175 10.49 0.15 9.43
C LYS A 175 11.34 1.41 9.66
N TYR A 176 10.74 2.59 9.57
CA TYR A 176 11.42 3.87 9.79
C TYR A 176 11.39 4.35 11.25
N GLU A 177 10.64 3.68 12.11
CA GLU A 177 10.47 4.04 13.52
C GLU A 177 11.62 3.53 14.41
N SER A 178 12.50 2.71 13.85
CA SER A 178 13.67 2.19 14.55
C SER A 178 14.64 3.33 14.86
N GLY A 179 14.97 3.52 16.14
CA GLY A 179 15.96 4.49 16.55
C GLY A 179 15.69 5.09 17.93
N VAL A 180 16.41 6.17 18.22
CA VAL A 180 16.27 6.89 19.49
C VAL A 180 15.30 8.05 19.30
N HIS A 181 14.24 8.05 20.10
CA HIS A 181 13.25 9.12 20.15
C HIS A 181 13.63 10.13 21.23
N ARG A 182 13.75 11.41 20.87
CA ARG A 182 14.11 12.48 21.82
C ARG A 182 12.86 13.18 22.31
N VAL A 183 12.82 13.45 23.62
CA VAL A 183 11.77 14.23 24.25
C VAL A 183 12.36 15.42 25.01
N GLN A 184 11.69 16.56 24.95
CA GLN A 184 11.98 17.75 25.74
C GLN A 184 10.65 18.28 26.26
N ARG A 185 10.49 18.35 27.58
CA ARG A 185 9.28 18.81 28.26
C ARG A 185 9.65 19.83 29.32
#